data_AF-A0A3P3WB02-F1
#
_entry.id   AF-A0A3P3WB02-F1
#
_cell.length_a   1.000
_cell.length_b   1.000
_cell.length_c   1.000
_cell.angle_alpha   90.00
_cell.angle_beta   90.00
_cell.angle_gamma   90.00
#
_symmetry.space_group_name_H-M   'P 1'
#
loop_
_entity.id
_entity.type
_entity.pdbx_description
1 polymer ?
#
loop_
_entity_poly.entity_id
_entity_poly.type
_entity_poly.pdbx_seq_one_letter_code
_entity_poly.pdbx_strand_id
1 'polypeptide(L)'
;MNLKFPSICPSCEETLQVSQLKCNHCETSINGNYPLPIFLQLTPKEQEFILQFFLTSGSLKEMASQLGISYPTVRNQLDDMIEHVKQLQNQNNNEK
;
A
#
# COMPACT_ATOMS: atom_id res chain seq x y z
N MET A 1 -17.43 -1.70 12.28
CA MET A 1 -16.96 -2.73 11.33
C MET A 1 -15.87 -2.12 10.48
N ASN A 2 -14.67 -2.69 10.50
CA ASN A 2 -13.56 -2.21 9.68
C ASN A 2 -13.63 -2.93 8.33
N LEU A 3 -14.30 -2.32 7.35
CA LEU A 3 -14.35 -2.82 5.98
C LEU A 3 -12.95 -2.73 5.39
N LYS A 4 -12.32 -3.87 5.13
CA LYS A 4 -11.04 -3.91 4.42
C LYS A 4 -11.27 -3.52 2.96
N PHE A 5 -10.50 -2.56 2.47
CA PHE A 5 -10.56 -2.16 1.07
C PHE A 5 -10.10 -3.34 0.18
N PRO A 6 -10.93 -3.83 -0.75
CA PRO A 6 -10.55 -4.93 -1.63
C PRO A 6 -9.65 -4.40 -2.76
N SER A 7 -8.42 -4.92 -2.85
CA SER A 7 -7.50 -4.65 -3.96
C SER A 7 -7.46 -5.77 -5.00
N ILE A 8 -7.99 -6.95 -4.66
CA ILE A 8 -7.99 -8.16 -5.49
C ILE A 8 -9.42 -8.64 -5.72
N CYS A 9 -9.72 -9.09 -6.93
CA CYS A 9 -11.00 -9.65 -7.32
C CYS A 9 -11.21 -11.03 -6.68
N PRO A 10 -12.26 -11.24 -5.87
CA PRO A 10 -12.50 -12.52 -5.20
C PRO A 10 -12.89 -13.67 -6.15
N SER A 11 -13.14 -13.38 -7.42
CA SER A 11 -13.57 -14.38 -8.42
C SER A 11 -12.43 -14.89 -9.29
N CYS A 12 -11.45 -14.05 -9.62
CA CYS A 12 -10.38 -14.38 -10.56
C CYS A 12 -8.98 -13.97 -10.09
N GLU A 13 -8.86 -13.44 -8.87
CA GLU A 13 -7.59 -13.04 -8.24
C GLU A 13 -6.80 -11.93 -8.96
N GLU A 14 -7.38 -11.33 -9.99
CA GLU A 14 -6.83 -10.16 -10.69
C GLU A 14 -6.96 -8.87 -9.86
N THR A 15 -6.08 -7.91 -10.12
CA THR A 15 -6.09 -6.59 -9.48
C THR A 15 -7.35 -5.79 -9.87
N LEU A 16 -8.02 -5.19 -8.88
CA LEU A 16 -9.19 -4.35 -9.11
C LEU A 16 -8.81 -2.96 -9.62
N GLN A 17 -9.72 -2.33 -10.38
CA GLN A 17 -9.60 -0.95 -10.83
C GLN A 17 -10.64 -0.07 -10.13
N VAL A 18 -10.32 1.21 -9.93
CA VAL A 18 -11.28 2.18 -9.37
C VAL A 18 -12.24 2.60 -10.46
N SER A 19 -13.52 2.26 -10.30
CA SER A 19 -14.58 2.59 -11.27
C SER A 19 -15.27 3.92 -11.01
N GLN A 20 -15.28 4.37 -9.74
CA GLN A 20 -15.99 5.57 -9.32
C GLN A 20 -15.40 6.18 -8.03
N LEU A 21 -15.33 7.52 -7.97
CA LEU A 21 -15.12 8.29 -6.75
C LEU A 21 -16.32 9.21 -6.52
N LYS A 22 -16.83 9.25 -5.29
CA LYS A 22 -17.96 10.11 -4.91
C LYS A 22 -17.53 11.17 -3.91
N CYS A 23 -17.86 12.43 -4.20
CA CYS A 23 -17.69 13.52 -3.26
C CYS A 23 -18.80 13.51 -2.22
N ASN A 24 -18.44 13.44 -0.93
CA ASN A 24 -19.43 13.44 0.16
C ASN A 24 -20.03 14.84 0.46
N HIS A 25 -19.49 15.91 -0.14
CA HIS A 25 -19.96 17.28 0.10
C HIS A 25 -21.02 17.73 -0.93
N CYS A 26 -20.78 17.49 -2.21
CA CYS A 26 -21.66 17.95 -3.30
C CYS A 26 -22.25 16.79 -4.13
N GLU A 27 -22.04 15.54 -3.71
CA GLU A 27 -22.51 14.32 -4.37
C GLU A 27 -21.99 14.05 -5.79
N THR A 28 -21.11 14.91 -6.32
CA THR A 28 -20.46 14.70 -7.61
C THR A 28 -19.81 13.31 -7.66
N SER A 29 -20.15 12.55 -8.70
CA SER A 29 -19.60 11.23 -8.95
C SER A 29 -18.71 11.26 -10.17
N ILE A 30 -17.43 10.97 -9.98
CA ILE A 30 -16.43 10.88 -11.04
C ILE A 30 -16.34 9.40 -11.42
N ASN A 31 -16.75 9.06 -12.65
CA ASN A 31 -16.66 7.71 -13.19
C ASN A 31 -15.49 7.62 -14.16
N GLY A 32 -14.81 6.48 -14.16
CA GLY A 32 -13.71 6.23 -15.07
C GLY A 32 -13.09 4.87 -14.79
N ASN A 33 -12.07 4.53 -15.55
CA ASN A 33 -11.23 3.38 -15.24
C ASN A 33 -9.88 3.89 -14.77
N TYR A 34 -9.65 3.89 -13.46
CA TYR A 34 -8.39 4.33 -12.88
C TYR A 34 -7.64 3.14 -12.31
N PRO A 35 -6.32 3.04 -12.55
CA PRO A 35 -5.51 2.03 -11.89
C PRO A 35 -5.55 2.25 -10.38
N LEU A 36 -5.54 1.15 -9.63
CA LEU A 36 -5.52 1.25 -8.18
C LEU A 36 -4.19 1.92 -7.75
N PRO A 37 -4.22 2.97 -6.92
CA PRO A 37 -2.98 3.57 -6.40
C PRO A 37 -2.08 2.52 -5.75
N ILE A 38 -0.77 2.58 -5.99
CA ILE A 38 0.22 1.59 -5.50
C ILE A 38 0.08 1.33 -4.00
N PHE A 39 -0.16 2.36 -3.20
CA PHE A 39 -0.31 2.22 -1.75
C PHE A 39 -1.49 1.30 -1.37
N LEU A 40 -2.57 1.29 -2.17
CA LEU A 40 -3.72 0.41 -1.96
C LEU A 40 -3.50 -1.00 -2.51
N GLN A 41 -2.46 -1.23 -3.31
CA GLN A 41 -2.02 -2.56 -3.74
C GLN A 41 -1.17 -3.27 -2.68
N LEU A 42 -0.56 -2.52 -1.76
CA LEU A 42 0.21 -3.07 -0.64
C LEU A 42 -0.67 -3.82 0.36
N THR A 43 -0.10 -4.85 0.97
CA THR A 43 -0.75 -5.58 2.05
C THR A 43 -0.94 -4.68 3.29
N PRO A 44 -1.92 -4.98 4.17
CA PRO A 44 -2.11 -4.20 5.40
C PRO A 44 -0.86 -4.08 6.28
N LYS A 45 -0.02 -5.13 6.31
CA LYS A 45 1.23 -5.13 7.07
C LYS A 45 2.27 -4.17 6.47
N GLU A 46 2.34 -4.10 5.15
CA GLU A 46 3.26 -3.17 4.47
C GLU A 46 2.80 -1.72 4.63
N GLN A 47 1.49 -1.47 4.54
CA GLN A 47 0.92 -0.15 4.82
C GLN A 47 1.24 0.30 6.26
N GLU A 48 1.09 -0.60 7.23
CA GLU A 48 1.42 -0.32 8.63
C GLU A 48 2.92 -0.05 8.83
N PHE A 49 3.78 -0.84 8.19
CA PHE A 49 5.22 -0.60 8.24
C PHE A 49 5.60 0.78 7.67
N ILE A 50 5.04 1.17 6.52
CA ILE A 50 5.30 2.50 5.91
C ILE A 50 4.85 3.61 6.86
N LEU A 51 3.69 3.46 7.47
CA LEU A 51 3.18 4.43 8.43
C LEU A 51 4.11 4.54 9.65
N GLN A 52 4.55 3.41 10.21
CA GLN A 52 5.49 3.42 11.33
C GLN A 52 6.83 4.04 10.94
N PHE A 53 7.39 3.67 9.79
CA PHE A 53 8.62 4.27 9.26
C PHE A 53 8.49 5.79 9.13
N PHE A 54 7.36 6.29 8.63
CA PHE A 54 7.07 7.72 8.55
C PHE A 54 6.97 8.38 9.93
N LEU A 55 6.24 7.77 10.88
CA LEU A 55 6.08 8.28 12.23
C LEU A 55 7.39 8.32 13.04
N THR A 56 8.32 7.40 12.76
CA THR A 56 9.67 7.39 13.34
C THR A 56 10.67 8.23 12.54
N SER A 57 10.23 9.09 11.63
CA SER A 57 11.11 9.90 10.75
C SER A 57 12.16 9.08 10.00
N GLY A 58 11.85 7.83 9.66
CA GLY A 58 12.74 6.88 8.99
C GLY A 58 13.77 6.18 9.89
N SER A 59 13.67 6.32 11.21
CA SER A 59 14.60 5.70 12.16
C SER A 59 14.35 4.20 12.34
N LEU A 60 15.11 3.37 11.62
CA LEU A 60 15.07 1.91 11.76
C LEU A 60 15.42 1.42 13.17
N LYS A 61 16.24 2.18 13.90
CA LYS A 61 16.58 1.88 15.29
C LYS A 61 15.36 2.06 16.21
N GLU A 62 14.61 3.14 16.03
CA GLU A 62 13.38 3.36 16.81
C GLU A 62 12.31 2.34 16.45
N MET A 63 12.14 2.03 15.17
CA MET A 63 11.23 0.97 14.72
C MET A 63 11.58 -0.39 15.35
N ALA A 64 12.85 -0.78 15.34
CA ALA A 64 13.31 -2.02 15.97
C ALA A 64 12.97 -2.06 17.46
N SER A 65 13.17 -0.95 18.17
CA SER A 65 12.81 -0.82 19.57
C SER A 65 11.30 -0.91 19.80
N GLN A 66 10.48 -0.27 18.97
CA GLN A 66 9.01 -0.27 19.11
C GLN A 66 8.38 -1.62 18.77
N LEU A 67 8.91 -2.29 17.74
CA LEU A 67 8.43 -3.60 17.28
C LEU A 67 9.00 -4.77 18.10
N GLY A 68 9.98 -4.52 18.98
CA GLY A 68 10.61 -5.56 19.79
C GLY A 68 11.42 -6.57 18.98
N ILE A 69 11.95 -6.16 17.82
CA ILE A 69 12.75 -7.01 16.91
C ILE A 69 14.14 -6.42 16.68
N SER A 70 15.04 -7.23 16.12
CA SER A 70 16.41 -6.79 15.88
C SER A 70 16.47 -5.73 14.76
N TYR A 71 17.45 -4.82 14.85
CA TYR A 71 17.72 -3.86 13.76
C TYR A 71 17.92 -4.56 12.40
N PRO A 72 18.70 -5.66 12.28
CA PRO A 72 18.78 -6.43 11.03
C PRO A 72 17.41 -6.89 10.51
N THR A 73 16.49 -7.29 11.38
CA THR A 73 15.14 -7.72 10.98
C THR A 73 14.35 -6.58 10.33
N VAL A 74 14.32 -5.39 10.96
CA VAL A 74 13.62 -4.22 10.38
C VAL A 74 14.30 -3.76 9.10
N ARG A 75 15.65 -3.82 9.04
CA ARG A 75 16.41 -3.43 7.85
C ARG A 75 16.06 -4.31 6.65
N ASN A 76 16.06 -5.63 6.83
CA ASN A 76 15.68 -6.57 5.78
C ASN A 76 14.23 -6.33 5.34
N GLN A 77 13.31 -6.11 6.29
CA GLN A 77 11.92 -5.82 5.97
C GLN A 77 11.75 -4.52 5.16
N LEU A 78 12.55 -3.48 5.43
CA LEU A 78 12.56 -2.26 4.60
C LEU A 78 13.07 -2.57 3.19
N ASP A 79 14.15 -3.32 3.07
CA ASP A 79 14.74 -3.65 1.76
C ASP A 79 13.77 -4.47 0.90
N ASP A 80 13.16 -5.51 1.47
CA ASP A 80 12.12 -6.33 0.82
C ASP A 80 10.94 -5.44 0.33
N MET A 81 10.53 -4.46 1.15
CA MET A 81 9.44 -3.55 0.82
C MET A 81 9.80 -2.60 -0.32
N ILE A 82 11.03 -2.08 -0.33
CA ILE A 82 11.52 -1.23 -1.42
C ILE A 82 11.53 -2.02 -2.73
N GLU A 83 11.98 -3.27 -2.70
CA GLU A 83 11.98 -4.14 -3.88
C GLU A 83 10.57 -4.41 -4.39
N HIS A 84 9.63 -4.75 -3.49
CA HIS A 84 8.24 -4.98 -3.86
C HIS A 84 7.59 -3.74 -4.47
N VAL A 85 7.77 -2.55 -3.85
CA VAL A 85 7.23 -1.29 -4.41
C VAL A 85 7.80 -0.99 -5.80
N LYS A 86 9.09 -1.24 -6.03
CA LYS A 86 9.69 -1.08 -7.37
C LYS A 86 9.08 -2.02 -8.41
N GLN A 87 8.78 -3.26 -8.03
CA GLN A 87 8.11 -4.21 -8.92
C GLN A 87 6.71 -3.72 -9.31
N LEU A 88 5.91 -3.26 -8.34
CA LEU A 88 4.59 -2.67 -8.58
C LEU A 88 4.68 -1.42 -9.47
N GLN A 89 5.67 -0.55 -9.26
CA GLN A 89 5.89 0.62 -10.13
C GLN A 89 6.19 0.22 -11.59
N ASN A 90 7.02 -0.79 -11.79
CA ASN A 90 7.36 -1.27 -13.12
C ASN A 90 6.16 -1.89 -13.85
N GLN A 91 5.32 -2.66 -13.14
CA GLN A 91 4.08 -3.23 -13.69
C GLN A 91 3.13 -2.13 -14.19
N ASN A 92 2.87 -1.11 -13.36
CA ASN A 92 1.98 0.00 -13.72
C ASN A 92 2.53 0.90 -14.85
N ASN A 93 3.86 0.93 -15.07
CA ASN A 93 4.48 1.70 -16.14
C ASN A 93 4.46 0.97 -17.50
N ASN A 94 4.40 -0.36 -17.50
CA ASN A 94 4.37 -1.18 -18.72
C ASN A 94 2.96 -1.33 -19.33
N GLU A 95 1.92 -0.84 -18.64
CA GLU A 95 0.52 -0.84 -19.09
C GLU A 95 0.08 0.49 -19.73
N LYS A 96 1.02 1.41 -19.99
CA LYS A 96 0.80 2.68 -20.68
C LYS A 96 1.33 2.68 -22.10
#